data_AF-A0A2D4K7L9-F1
#
_entry.id   AF-A0A2D4K7L9-F1
#
_cell.length_a   1.000
_cell.length_b   1.000
_cell.length_c   1.000
_cell.angle_alpha   90.00
_cell.angle_beta   90.00
_cell.angle_gamma   90.00
#
_symmetry.space_group_name_H-M   'P 1'
#
loop_
_entity.id
_entity.type
_entity.pdbx_description
1 polymer ?
#
loop_
_entity_poly.entity_id
_entity_poly.type
_entity_poly.pdbx_seq_one_letter_code
_entity_poly.pdbx_strand_id
1 'polypeptide(L)'
;VGGCSLCYNRKAETEFFYLGHIHNLLVILKSSLTCPHCRKQSNTFDPFLCISLPIPLRQTRPLNVTLVFQSKSQRFVRVGLAVPLFSTVSKLREMVAEEGKISPDQVILVELNQSGFQCSFSDDEDLNSIAEGDNIYAFQAPLSFRRGSSSRVSGTSY
;
A
#
# COMPACT_ATOMS: atom_id res chain seq x y z
N VAL A 1 -3.40 -12.79 -58.00
CA VAL A 1 -4.61 -13.43 -57.43
C VAL A 1 -4.32 -13.78 -55.98
N GLY A 2 -4.83 -13.14 -54.93
CA GLY A 2 -5.70 -11.98 -54.75
C GLY A 2 -5.62 -11.70 -53.24
N GLY A 3 -5.30 -10.47 -52.85
CA GLY A 3 -5.14 -10.10 -51.45
C GLY A 3 -6.45 -10.27 -50.69
N CYS A 4 -6.43 -11.00 -49.57
CA CYS A 4 -7.52 -10.95 -48.61
C CYS A 4 -7.55 -9.53 -48.02
N SER A 5 -8.45 -8.70 -48.52
CA SER A 5 -8.83 -7.43 -47.91
C SER A 5 -9.27 -7.68 -46.47
N LEU A 6 -8.55 -7.07 -45.54
CA LEU A 6 -8.64 -7.27 -44.09
C LEU A 6 -10.04 -6.90 -43.57
N CYS A 7 -10.80 -7.89 -43.06
CA CYS A 7 -11.97 -7.64 -42.21
C CYS A 7 -11.61 -7.85 -40.73
N TYR A 8 -12.21 -7.03 -39.89
CA TYR A 8 -11.62 -6.46 -38.67
C TYR A 8 -11.94 -7.29 -37.42
N ASN A 9 -10.91 -7.81 -36.75
CA ASN A 9 -10.93 -8.15 -35.34
C ASN A 9 -9.56 -7.80 -34.77
N ARG A 10 -9.44 -6.61 -34.19
CA ARG A 10 -8.19 -6.08 -33.65
C ARG A 10 -8.03 -6.57 -32.21
N LYS A 11 -7.16 -7.55 -31.99
CA LYS A 11 -6.72 -7.92 -30.64
C LYS A 11 -5.46 -7.12 -30.34
N ALA A 12 -5.50 -6.30 -29.29
CA ALA A 12 -4.34 -5.58 -28.78
C ALA A 12 -3.61 -6.48 -27.77
N GLU A 13 -2.33 -6.72 -28.01
CA GLU A 13 -1.43 -7.41 -27.08
C GLU A 13 -0.32 -6.42 -26.68
N THR A 14 -0.04 -6.29 -25.39
CA THR A 14 0.90 -5.32 -24.84
C THR A 14 2.16 -6.03 -24.38
N GLU A 15 3.33 -5.64 -24.90
CA GLU A 15 4.63 -6.12 -24.41
C GLU A 15 5.38 -5.00 -23.69
N PHE A 16 5.97 -5.33 -22.54
CA PHE A 16 6.67 -4.39 -21.65
C PHE A 16 8.18 -4.62 -21.73
N PHE A 17 8.93 -3.56 -22.05
CA PHE A 17 10.39 -3.59 -22.07
C PHE A 17 10.96 -2.55 -21.08
N TYR A 18 11.81 -3.00 -20.16
CA TYR A 18 12.53 -2.14 -19.24
C TYR A 18 13.83 -1.64 -19.90
N LEU A 19 13.93 -0.34 -20.13
CA LEU A 19 15.15 0.33 -20.57
C LEU A 19 15.76 1.08 -19.38
N GLY A 20 16.68 0.41 -18.66
CA GLY A 20 17.27 0.91 -17.40
C GLY A 20 18.00 2.27 -17.50
N HIS A 21 18.23 2.80 -18.69
CA HIS A 21 18.92 4.08 -18.90
C HIS A 21 18.00 5.32 -18.89
N ILE A 22 16.66 5.19 -18.93
CA ILE A 22 15.75 6.35 -19.14
C ILE A 22 14.69 6.49 -18.03
N HIS A 23 14.71 5.70 -16.95
CA HIS A 23 13.68 5.73 -15.90
C HIS A 23 12.23 5.62 -16.43
N ASN A 24 12.06 5.06 -17.63
CA ASN A 24 10.80 4.92 -18.33
C ASN A 24 10.58 3.46 -18.74
N LEU A 25 9.34 3.00 -18.68
CA LEU A 25 8.88 1.73 -19.23
C LEU A 25 8.48 1.95 -20.68
N LEU A 26 9.09 1.19 -21.60
CA LEU A 26 8.66 1.20 -22.99
C LEU A 26 7.55 0.17 -23.18
N VAL A 27 6.39 0.66 -23.60
CA VAL A 27 5.24 -0.18 -23.93
C VAL A 27 5.14 -0.29 -25.43
N ILE A 28 5.19 -1.52 -25.96
CA ILE A 28 5.02 -1.78 -27.39
C ILE A 28 3.64 -2.39 -27.60
N LEU A 29 2.80 -1.69 -28.36
CA LEU A 29 1.48 -2.18 -28.72
C LEU A 29 1.56 -3.04 -29.99
N LYS A 30 1.17 -4.31 -29.86
CA LYS A 30 1.06 -5.24 -30.97
C LYS A 30 -0.41 -5.38 -31.35
N SER A 31 -0.72 -5.17 -32.63
CA SER A 31 -2.05 -5.45 -33.16
C SER A 31 -2.04 -6.80 -33.88
N SER A 32 -2.98 -7.66 -33.51
CA SER A 32 -3.21 -8.93 -34.18
C SER A 32 -4.52 -8.88 -34.95
N LEU A 33 -4.47 -9.34 -36.19
CA LEU A 33 -5.62 -9.50 -37.07
C LEU A 33 -5.71 -10.97 -37.50
N THR A 34 -6.90 -11.55 -37.37
CA THR A 34 -7.17 -12.92 -37.86
C THR A 34 -8.15 -12.85 -39.02
N CYS A 35 -7.75 -13.38 -40.17
CA CYS A 35 -8.64 -13.45 -41.32
C CYS A 35 -9.77 -14.47 -41.07
N PRO A 36 -11.06 -14.11 -41.17
CA PRO A 36 -12.15 -15.05 -40.93
C PRO A 36 -12.27 -16.15 -42.01
N HIS A 37 -11.70 -15.93 -43.21
CA HIS A 37 -11.82 -16.86 -44.34
C HIS A 37 -10.72 -17.94 -44.36
N CYS A 38 -9.48 -17.59 -44.06
CA CYS A 38 -8.35 -18.53 -44.10
C CYS A 38 -7.72 -18.80 -42.72
N ARG A 39 -8.27 -18.19 -41.66
CA ARG A 39 -7.76 -18.24 -40.27
C ARG A 39 -6.29 -17.85 -40.10
N LYS A 40 -5.66 -17.26 -41.12
CA LYS A 40 -4.29 -16.76 -41.05
C LYS A 40 -4.27 -15.55 -40.11
N GLN A 41 -3.36 -15.61 -39.14
CA GLN A 41 -3.08 -14.49 -38.24
C GLN A 41 -1.95 -13.64 -38.82
N SER A 42 -2.16 -12.33 -38.86
CA SER A 42 -1.12 -11.35 -39.12
C SER A 42 -0.93 -10.49 -37.88
N ASN A 43 0.32 -10.40 -37.42
CA ASN A 43 0.70 -9.50 -36.35
C ASN A 43 1.47 -8.35 -36.98
N THR A 44 1.10 -7.11 -36.66
CA THR A 44 1.87 -5.93 -37.06
C THR A 44 2.30 -5.19 -35.80
N PHE A 45 3.61 -5.04 -35.68
CA PHE A 45 4.22 -4.06 -34.78
C PHE A 45 4.28 -2.76 -35.54
N ASP A 46 3.67 -1.72 -34.98
CA ASP A 46 3.85 -0.37 -35.50
C ASP A 46 4.97 0.29 -34.67
N PRO A 47 6.16 0.54 -35.24
CA PRO A 47 7.28 1.12 -34.51
C PRO A 47 6.96 2.52 -33.94
N PHE A 48 5.89 3.17 -34.41
CA PHE A 48 5.41 4.46 -33.92
C PHE A 48 4.35 4.35 -32.81
N LEU A 49 3.86 3.15 -32.49
CA LEU A 49 2.95 2.89 -31.36
C LEU A 49 3.71 2.40 -30.12
N CYS A 50 4.90 2.94 -29.87
CA CYS A 50 5.60 2.75 -28.61
C CYS A 50 5.36 3.95 -27.68
N ILE A 51 4.95 3.66 -26.45
CA ILE A 51 4.69 4.69 -25.43
C ILE A 51 5.76 4.54 -24.34
N SER A 52 6.51 5.62 -24.08
CA SER A 52 7.33 5.72 -22.88
C SER A 52 6.48 6.23 -21.72
N LEU A 53 6.28 5.39 -20.70
CA LEU A 53 5.63 5.81 -19.46
C LEU A 53 6.70 5.98 -18.36
N PRO A 54 6.56 6.95 -17.46
CA PRO A 54 7.39 7.01 -16.26
C PRO A 54 7.27 5.67 -15.53
N ILE A 55 8.41 5.09 -15.11
CA ILE A 55 8.37 3.89 -14.27
C ILE A 55 7.54 4.23 -13.03
N PRO A 56 6.51 3.43 -12.68
CA PRO A 56 5.79 3.62 -11.44
C PRO A 56 6.79 3.57 -10.28
N LEU A 57 7.09 4.74 -9.70
CA LEU A 57 7.97 4.82 -8.55
C LEU A 57 7.33 4.06 -7.40
N ARG A 58 8.13 3.35 -6.60
CA ARG A 58 7.63 2.65 -5.42
C ARG A 58 7.01 3.70 -4.48
N GLN A 59 5.69 3.63 -4.27
CA GLN A 59 4.95 4.60 -3.46
C GLN A 59 4.72 4.12 -2.02
N THR A 60 5.07 2.87 -1.72
CA THR A 60 4.90 2.26 -0.41
C THR A 60 6.18 1.56 0.07
N ARG A 61 6.40 1.55 1.39
CA ARG A 61 7.43 0.75 2.04
C ARG A 61 6.79 -0.30 2.96
N PRO A 62 7.46 -1.44 3.17
CA PRO A 62 6.99 -2.43 4.14
C PRO A 62 7.28 -1.96 5.57
N LEU A 63 6.33 -2.16 6.48
CA LEU A 63 6.52 -2.05 7.93
C LEU A 63 5.92 -3.28 8.60
N ASN A 64 6.62 -3.80 9.61
CA ASN A 64 6.12 -4.90 10.44
C ASN A 64 5.69 -4.34 11.79
N VAL A 65 4.42 -4.54 12.16
CA VAL A 65 3.87 -4.11 13.45
C VAL A 65 3.38 -5.31 14.23
N THR A 66 3.74 -5.39 15.50
CA THR A 66 3.19 -6.41 16.42
C THR A 66 1.96 -5.84 17.11
N LEU A 67 0.77 -6.24 16.67
CA LEU A 67 -0.50 -5.87 17.27
C LEU A 67 -0.83 -6.80 18.44
N VAL A 68 -0.98 -6.25 19.63
CA VAL A 68 -1.27 -6.94 20.88
C VAL A 68 -2.71 -6.66 21.28
N PHE A 69 -3.52 -7.72 21.40
CA PHE A 69 -4.93 -7.63 21.77
C PHE A 69 -5.12 -7.79 23.28
N GLN A 70 -6.29 -7.35 23.74
CA GLN A 70 -6.74 -7.59 25.12
C GLN A 70 -7.28 -9.00 25.34
N SER A 71 -7.67 -9.67 24.25
CA SER A 71 -8.28 -11.01 24.32
C SER A 71 -7.28 -12.05 24.84
N LYS A 72 -7.78 -12.98 25.66
CA LYS A 72 -7.01 -14.15 26.11
C LYS A 72 -6.83 -15.21 25.03
N SER A 73 -7.72 -15.25 24.02
CA SER A 73 -7.68 -16.28 22.96
C SER A 73 -6.57 -16.01 21.93
N GLN A 74 -6.39 -14.74 21.56
CA GLN A 74 -5.37 -14.30 20.62
C GLN A 74 -4.65 -13.12 21.25
N ARG A 75 -3.43 -13.36 21.74
CA ARG A 75 -2.69 -12.35 22.50
C ARG A 75 -2.02 -11.32 21.60
N PHE A 76 -1.56 -11.72 20.42
CA PHE A 76 -0.93 -10.82 19.46
C PHE A 76 -0.95 -11.39 18.03
N VAL A 77 -0.71 -10.53 17.06
CA VAL A 77 -0.42 -10.85 15.65
C VAL A 77 0.72 -9.97 15.14
N ARG A 78 1.45 -10.46 14.14
CA ARG A 78 2.47 -9.66 13.42
C ARG A 78 1.91 -9.34 12.05
N VAL A 79 1.80 -8.06 11.75
CA VAL A 79 1.16 -7.53 10.55
C VAL A 79 2.22 -6.90 9.68
N GLY A 80 2.32 -7.32 8.42
CA GLY A 80 3.16 -6.69 7.41
C GLY A 80 2.33 -5.72 6.58
N LEU A 81 2.62 -4.42 6.69
CA LEU A 81 1.86 -3.34 6.05
C LEU A 81 2.68 -2.69 4.94
N ALA A 82 2.05 -2.48 3.78
CA ALA A 82 2.62 -1.66 2.70
C ALA A 82 2.17 -0.20 2.88
N VAL A 83 2.89 0.55 3.72
CA VAL A 83 2.53 1.93 4.08
C VAL A 83 2.99 2.94 3.03
N PRO A 84 2.21 4.00 2.73
CA PRO A 84 2.66 5.05 1.81
C PRO A 84 3.91 5.77 2.33
N LEU A 85 4.88 6.02 1.44
CA LEU A 85 6.15 6.66 1.80
C LEU A 85 5.99 8.05 2.43
N PHE A 86 5.02 8.82 1.93
CA PHE A 86 4.72 10.17 2.40
C PHE A 86 3.37 10.16 3.12
N SER A 87 3.34 9.56 4.30
CA SER A 87 2.16 9.53 5.16
C SER A 87 2.54 9.82 6.61
N THR A 88 1.53 9.99 7.45
CA THR A 88 1.70 10.23 8.88
C THR A 88 1.49 8.94 9.67
N VAL A 89 1.87 8.97 10.94
CA VAL A 89 1.59 7.91 11.92
C VAL A 89 0.08 7.63 12.02
N SER A 90 -0.77 8.64 11.88
CA SER A 90 -2.23 8.46 11.84
C SER A 90 -2.63 7.43 10.78
N LYS A 91 -2.00 7.47 9.59
CA LYS A 91 -2.30 6.52 8.52
C LYS A 91 -1.88 5.09 8.89
N LEU A 92 -0.72 4.92 9.52
CA LEU A 92 -0.30 3.62 10.04
C LEU A 92 -1.30 3.10 11.08
N ARG A 93 -1.80 3.97 11.97
CA ARG A 93 -2.78 3.63 13.00
C ARG A 93 -4.07 3.07 12.39
N GLU A 94 -4.59 3.73 11.37
CA GLU A 94 -5.76 3.24 10.61
C GLU A 94 -5.52 1.85 10.01
N MET A 95 -4.38 1.66 9.34
CA MET A 95 -4.04 0.40 8.66
C MET A 95 -3.89 -0.76 9.67
N VAL A 96 -3.25 -0.51 10.81
CA VAL A 96 -3.13 -1.51 11.88
C VAL A 96 -4.50 -1.83 12.48
N ALA A 97 -5.36 -0.82 12.66
CA ALA A 97 -6.70 -1.00 13.22
C ALA A 97 -7.59 -1.86 12.31
N GLU A 98 -7.50 -1.64 10.98
CA GLU A 98 -8.21 -2.41 9.97
C GLU A 98 -7.83 -3.90 10.03
N GLU A 99 -6.52 -4.21 10.05
CA GLU A 99 -6.00 -5.57 10.19
C GLU A 99 -6.42 -6.22 11.52
N GLY A 100 -6.46 -5.41 12.59
CA GLY A 100 -6.91 -5.82 13.91
C GLY A 100 -8.43 -5.95 14.07
N LYS A 101 -9.22 -5.45 13.13
CA LYS A 101 -10.68 -5.29 13.26
C LYS A 101 -11.09 -4.54 14.53
N ILE A 102 -10.35 -3.49 14.87
CA ILE A 102 -10.57 -2.62 16.02
C ILE A 102 -10.70 -1.16 15.58
N SER A 103 -11.16 -0.27 16.48
CA SER A 103 -11.18 1.16 16.17
C SER A 103 -9.75 1.74 16.19
N PRO A 104 -9.38 2.67 15.28
CA PRO A 104 -8.12 3.40 15.34
C PRO A 104 -7.90 4.11 16.70
N ASP A 105 -8.99 4.59 17.33
CA ASP A 105 -8.97 5.20 18.67
C ASP A 105 -8.49 4.23 19.77
N GLN A 106 -8.52 2.92 19.49
CA GLN A 106 -8.03 1.88 20.40
C GLN A 106 -6.58 1.49 20.14
N VAL A 107 -5.93 2.02 19.12
CA VAL A 107 -4.56 1.62 18.77
C VAL A 107 -3.58 2.57 19.45
N ILE A 108 -2.72 2.03 20.31
CA ILE A 108 -1.58 2.76 20.90
C ILE A 108 -0.30 2.25 20.24
N LEU A 109 0.33 3.08 19.41
CA LEU A 109 1.60 2.77 18.75
C LEU A 109 2.79 3.15 19.63
N VAL A 110 3.72 2.22 19.79
CA VAL A 110 4.96 2.41 20.55
C VAL A 110 6.14 1.71 19.88
N GLU A 111 7.32 2.25 20.10
CA GLU A 111 8.58 1.61 19.74
C GLU A 111 9.19 0.95 20.98
N LEU A 112 9.59 -0.31 20.83
CA LEU A 112 10.33 -1.05 21.85
C LEU A 112 11.74 -1.38 21.36
N ASN A 113 12.71 -1.31 22.25
CA ASN A 113 14.08 -1.75 22.00
C ASN A 113 14.53 -2.78 23.04
N GLN A 114 15.80 -3.16 23.00
CA GLN A 114 16.35 -4.15 23.94
C GLN A 114 16.30 -3.69 25.41
N SER A 115 16.29 -2.37 25.65
CA SER A 115 16.15 -1.77 26.99
C SER A 115 14.70 -1.52 27.41
N GLY A 116 13.71 -1.81 26.56
CA GLY A 116 12.28 -1.65 26.87
C GLY A 116 11.62 -0.56 26.02
N PHE A 117 10.79 0.27 26.66
CA PHE A 117 10.05 1.34 26.00
C PHE A 117 10.99 2.45 25.53
N GLN A 118 10.92 2.78 24.24
CA GLN A 118 11.70 3.87 23.65
C GLN A 118 10.87 5.13 23.48
N CYS A 119 9.77 5.04 22.74
CA CYS A 119 8.88 6.17 22.49
C CYS A 119 7.46 5.75 22.15
N SER A 120 6.56 6.74 22.12
CA SER A 120 5.18 6.62 21.63
C SER A 120 4.96 7.65 20.53
N PHE A 121 4.07 7.35 19.58
CA PHE A 121 3.88 8.19 18.40
C PHE A 121 2.60 9.03 18.43
N SER A 122 2.71 10.29 18.01
CA SER A 122 1.59 11.20 17.77
C SER A 122 1.07 11.08 16.33
N ASP A 123 -0.20 11.38 16.10
CA ASP A 123 -0.84 11.25 14.78
C ASP A 123 -0.29 12.22 13.73
N ASP A 124 0.21 13.38 14.17
CA ASP A 124 0.78 14.42 13.30
C ASP A 124 2.23 14.12 12.89
N GLU A 125 2.87 13.11 13.48
CA GLU A 125 4.24 12.76 13.14
C GLU A 125 4.34 12.12 11.74
N ASP A 126 5.38 12.51 11.02
CA ASP A 126 5.73 11.88 9.75
C ASP A 126 6.11 10.43 9.97
N LEU A 127 5.62 9.54 9.11
CA LEU A 127 5.92 8.11 9.21
C LEU A 127 7.41 7.82 9.02
N ASN A 128 8.17 8.75 8.41
CA ASN A 128 9.62 8.66 8.26
C ASN A 128 10.38 8.65 9.60
N SER A 129 9.74 9.03 10.72
CA SER A 129 10.31 8.89 12.06
C SER A 129 10.51 7.43 12.47
N ILE A 130 9.74 6.51 11.88
CA ILE A 130 9.84 5.06 12.07
C ILE A 130 10.82 4.52 11.03
N ALA A 131 11.98 4.04 11.45
CA ALA A 131 12.98 3.46 10.56
C ALA A 131 12.64 2.02 10.15
N GLU A 132 13.25 1.57 9.06
CA GLU A 132 13.16 0.17 8.64
C GLU A 132 13.96 -0.70 9.61
N GLY A 133 13.26 -1.54 10.39
CA GLY A 133 13.86 -2.41 11.39
C GLY A 133 13.47 -2.09 12.84
N ASP A 134 12.82 -0.95 13.08
CA ASP A 134 12.30 -0.61 14.40
C ASP A 134 11.26 -1.65 14.86
N ASN A 135 11.29 -2.01 16.14
CA ASN A 135 10.32 -2.94 16.69
C ASN A 135 9.07 -2.19 17.12
N ILE A 136 8.15 -2.01 16.18
CA ILE A 136 6.90 -1.30 16.42
C ILE A 136 5.83 -2.24 16.98
N TYR A 137 5.21 -1.80 18.07
CA TYR A 137 4.09 -2.47 18.72
C TYR A 137 2.85 -1.59 18.68
N ALA A 138 1.71 -2.24 18.49
CA ALA A 138 0.40 -1.63 18.60
C ALA A 138 -0.36 -2.31 19.73
N PHE A 139 -0.68 -1.60 20.79
CA PHE A 139 -1.47 -2.14 21.89
C PHE A 139 -2.94 -1.73 21.74
N GLN A 140 -3.84 -2.71 21.84
CA GLN A 140 -5.28 -2.45 21.89
C GLN A 140 -5.66 -1.88 23.27
N ALA A 141 -6.07 -0.62 23.29
CA ALA A 141 -6.66 0.03 24.44
C ALA A 141 -8.11 -0.46 24.68
N PRO A 142 -8.58 -0.45 25.95
CA PRO A 142 -9.99 -0.70 26.23
C PRO A 142 -10.82 0.36 25.52
N LEU A 143 -12.05 0.03 25.12
CA LEU A 143 -12.98 1.02 24.59
C LEU A 143 -13.14 2.14 25.64
N SER A 144 -12.58 3.31 25.34
CA SER A 144 -12.86 4.49 26.13
C SER A 144 -14.32 4.84 25.85
N PHE A 145 -15.17 4.72 26.87
CA PHE A 145 -16.52 5.24 26.82
C PHE A 145 -16.39 6.68 26.34
N ARG A 146 -16.96 7.02 25.17
CA ARG A 146 -16.89 8.38 24.64
C ARG A 146 -17.37 9.32 25.73
N ARG A 147 -16.43 10.03 26.35
CA ARG A 147 -16.76 11.08 27.30
C ARG A 147 -17.30 12.19 26.43
N GLY A 148 -18.62 12.23 26.28
CA GLY A 148 -19.31 13.45 25.88
C GLY A 148 -18.73 14.59 26.70
N SER A 149 -18.33 15.66 26.00
CA SER A 149 -18.27 17.04 26.48
C SER A 149 -18.18 17.27 28.00
N SER A 150 -17.05 17.86 28.43
CA SER A 150 -16.85 18.64 29.66
C SER A 150 -17.05 17.96 31.02
N SER A 151 -15.94 17.83 31.75
CA SER A 151 -15.89 18.26 33.15
C SER A 151 -14.43 18.45 33.56
N ARG A 152 -14.04 19.71 33.77
CA ARG A 152 -12.80 20.06 34.47
C ARG A 152 -12.97 19.60 35.91
N VAL A 153 -12.21 18.61 36.34
CA VAL A 153 -12.08 18.31 37.76
C VAL A 153 -11.00 19.22 38.30
N SER A 154 -11.41 20.34 38.90
CA SER A 154 -10.54 21.13 39.78
C SER A 154 -10.30 20.31 41.04
N GLY A 155 -9.06 19.86 41.23
CA GLY A 155 -8.61 19.29 42.50
C GLY A 155 -8.52 20.40 43.54
N THR A 156 -9.22 20.23 44.65
CA THR A 156 -8.92 20.90 45.93
C THR A 156 -8.51 19.80 46.89
N SER A 157 -7.30 19.90 47.43
CA SER A 157 -6.85 19.06 48.54
C SER A 157 -6.90 19.87 49.82
N TYR A 158 -7.54 19.28 50.83
CA TYR A 158 -7.42 19.64 52.24
C TYR A 158 -6.06 19.20 52.80
#